data_AF-A0A9P6M543-F1
#
_entry.id   AF-A0A9P6M543-F1
#
_cell.length_a   1.000
_cell.length_b   1.000
_cell.length_c   1.000
_cell.angle_alpha   90.00
_cell.angle_beta   90.00
_cell.angle_gamma   90.00
#
_symmetry.space_group_name_H-M   'P 1'
#
loop_
_entity.id
_entity.type
_entity.pdbx_description
1 polymer ?
#
loop_
_entity_poly.entity_id
_entity_poly.type
_entity_poly.pdbx_seq_one_letter_code
_entity_poly.pdbx_strand_id
1 'polypeptide(L)'
;MFSSSTGPWQKPSIPVRIPSDDTTFNPKEYPNVVFEATGKMSGTVVLVHTSDDESDASGLGRISTRIWVVGESDKDNVIITPTFDNSTHTFRLQAPDDYTSNAVYHQTTISYPRTALTAESLTVSAPNTSFSGNNLYSLAFGTIRSTLSNGSIALENAQADRVKLTTSNGSISGSYEAGHVDLVTSNGSISSKLTLRDALDQAQSKVSAKTTNGPVDLHVAATKTNRGLWMQSTSVNGKLSIGVLLGKADRASCINALTSNSKIDFSLDALQSGQALGVSNITSNGSVISSIMVPKDQPVNGTASSTNGSVSVNLTEEFHGRFTLETTHGKATVEGSDVTMQCDMKSVKQGYRGSQGPSAFDIRTTNGATGLRFYPSGQSSA
;
A
#
# COMPACT_ATOMS: atom_id res chain seq x y z
N MET A 1 -1.51 29.70 0.69
CA MET A 1 -0.45 29.69 -0.36
C MET A 1 0.75 28.96 0.20
N PHE A 2 1.07 27.79 -0.35
CA PHE A 2 2.39 27.17 -0.21
C PHE A 2 2.81 26.76 -1.62
N SER A 3 3.42 27.69 -2.35
CA SER A 3 4.07 27.36 -3.62
C SER A 3 5.31 26.53 -3.31
N SER A 4 5.29 25.23 -3.61
CA SER A 4 6.47 24.37 -3.59
C SER A 4 7.41 24.80 -4.72
N SER A 5 8.20 25.86 -4.51
CA SER A 5 9.15 26.42 -5.48
C SER A 5 10.43 25.59 -5.59
N THR A 6 10.34 24.27 -5.42
CA THR A 6 11.40 23.33 -5.77
C THR A 6 11.18 22.93 -7.21
N GLY A 7 11.89 23.58 -8.14
CA GLY A 7 12.03 23.07 -9.50
C GLY A 7 12.63 21.66 -9.51
N PRO A 8 12.61 20.95 -10.64
CA PRO A 8 13.18 19.61 -10.73
C PRO A 8 14.64 19.62 -10.25
N TRP A 9 14.93 18.81 -9.24
CA TRP A 9 16.23 18.78 -8.55
C TRP A 9 17.35 18.45 -9.54
N GLN A 10 18.26 19.40 -9.73
CA GLN A 10 19.35 19.26 -10.69
C GLN A 10 20.54 18.55 -10.04
N LYS A 11 20.91 17.40 -10.61
CA LYS A 11 22.10 16.64 -10.22
C LYS A 11 23.36 17.51 -10.37
N PRO A 12 24.21 17.66 -9.34
CA PRO A 12 25.49 18.35 -9.44
C PRO A 12 26.41 17.73 -10.49
N SER A 13 27.30 18.55 -11.06
CA SER A 13 28.09 18.18 -12.24
C SER A 13 29.41 17.47 -11.94
N ILE A 14 29.94 17.56 -10.71
CA ILE A 14 31.28 17.05 -10.37
C ILE A 14 31.17 15.64 -9.75
N PRO A 15 31.51 14.56 -10.49
CA PRO A 15 31.56 13.21 -9.92
C PRO A 15 32.79 13.06 -9.02
N VAL A 16 32.62 12.53 -7.81
CA VAL A 16 33.72 12.29 -6.87
C VAL A 16 33.78 10.82 -6.46
N ARG A 17 35.01 10.35 -6.22
CA ARG A 17 35.31 9.06 -5.59
C ARG A 17 35.64 9.28 -4.12
N ILE A 18 34.95 8.55 -3.25
CA ILE A 18 35.13 8.60 -1.80
C ILE A 18 35.60 7.21 -1.34
N PRO A 19 36.57 7.10 -0.41
CA PRO A 19 36.94 5.80 0.14
C PRO A 19 35.72 5.04 0.69
N SER A 20 35.65 3.74 0.43
CA SER A 20 34.52 2.87 0.78
C SER A 20 33.20 3.15 0.03
N ASP A 21 33.25 3.84 -1.12
CA ASP A 21 32.09 4.01 -2.00
C ASP A 21 31.53 2.68 -2.54
N ASP A 22 32.36 1.64 -2.59
CA ASP A 22 31.99 0.24 -2.75
C ASP A 22 32.23 -0.57 -1.46
N THR A 23 31.30 -1.44 -1.11
CA THR A 23 31.47 -2.48 -0.08
C THR A 23 30.76 -3.77 -0.46
N THR A 24 31.18 -4.90 0.12
CA THR A 24 30.59 -6.23 -0.14
C THR A 24 30.25 -6.91 1.18
N PHE A 25 29.22 -7.77 1.16
CA PHE A 25 28.73 -8.49 2.32
C PHE A 25 28.32 -9.91 1.93
N ASN A 26 28.50 -10.88 2.82
CA ASN A 26 27.98 -12.24 2.62
C ASN A 26 26.53 -12.29 3.12
N PRO A 27 25.50 -12.49 2.27
CA PRO A 27 24.09 -12.47 2.70
C PRO A 27 23.71 -13.56 3.72
N LYS A 28 24.55 -14.61 3.88
CA LYS A 28 24.35 -15.64 4.91
C LYS A 28 24.87 -15.25 6.28
N GLU A 29 25.86 -14.35 6.33
CA GLU A 29 26.49 -13.85 7.55
C GLU A 29 25.85 -12.52 7.98
N TYR A 30 25.48 -11.69 7.00
CA TYR A 30 24.80 -10.41 7.15
C TYR A 30 23.45 -10.42 6.41
N PRO A 31 22.46 -11.21 6.86
CA PRO A 31 21.12 -11.26 6.27
C PRO A 31 20.31 -9.98 6.50
N ASN A 32 20.78 -9.07 7.36
CA ASN A 32 20.19 -7.76 7.60
C ASN A 32 21.05 -6.67 6.92
N VAL A 33 20.43 -5.86 6.06
CA VAL A 33 21.12 -4.77 5.35
C VAL A 33 20.44 -3.43 5.64
N VAL A 34 21.23 -2.45 6.06
CA VAL A 34 20.78 -1.08 6.33
C VAL A 34 21.53 -0.11 5.42
N PHE A 35 20.80 0.64 4.60
CA PHE A 35 21.29 1.85 3.97
C PHE A 35 20.73 3.07 4.72
N GLU A 36 21.62 3.90 5.24
CA GLU A 36 21.28 5.13 5.96
C GLU A 36 22.01 6.31 5.34
N ALA A 37 21.26 7.35 4.98
CA ALA A 37 21.80 8.58 4.43
C ALA A 37 21.30 9.79 5.20
N THR A 38 22.18 10.73 5.54
CA THR A 38 21.90 11.89 6.41
C THR A 38 22.52 13.19 5.86
N GLY A 39 22.00 14.34 6.29
CA GLY A 39 22.46 15.66 5.85
C GLY A 39 21.77 16.22 4.60
N LYS A 40 22.34 17.30 4.03
CA LYS A 40 21.80 18.05 2.88
C LYS A 40 22.12 17.38 1.54
N MET A 41 21.50 16.22 1.33
CA MET A 41 21.66 15.46 0.09
C MET A 41 20.34 15.12 -0.60
N SER A 42 20.46 14.56 -1.79
CA SER A 42 19.39 13.91 -2.56
C SER A 42 19.95 12.71 -3.31
N GLY A 43 19.10 11.85 -3.87
CA GLY A 43 19.64 10.71 -4.58
C GLY A 43 18.66 9.66 -5.07
N THR A 44 19.23 8.51 -5.39
CA THR A 44 18.53 7.30 -5.84
C THR A 44 19.16 6.10 -5.14
N VAL A 45 18.32 5.19 -4.67
CA VAL A 45 18.70 3.84 -4.21
C VAL A 45 18.03 2.84 -5.13
N VAL A 46 18.80 1.95 -5.74
CA VAL A 46 18.29 0.88 -6.61
C VAL A 46 18.60 -0.48 -5.99
N LEU A 47 17.58 -1.24 -5.65
CA LEU A 47 17.68 -2.65 -5.27
C LEU A 47 17.73 -3.52 -6.53
N VAL A 48 18.76 -4.36 -6.61
CA VAL A 48 18.99 -5.33 -7.68
C VAL A 48 19.17 -6.71 -7.06
N HIS A 49 18.66 -7.72 -7.74
CA HIS A 49 19.04 -9.11 -7.55
C HIS A 49 19.61 -9.59 -8.89
N THR A 50 20.87 -10.07 -8.93
CA THR A 50 21.60 -10.26 -10.19
C THR A 50 20.91 -11.27 -11.13
N SER A 51 20.69 -10.85 -12.38
CA SER A 51 20.07 -11.66 -13.45
C SER A 51 21.09 -12.52 -14.18
N ASP A 52 20.60 -13.41 -15.07
CA ASP A 52 21.35 -14.53 -15.67
C ASP A 52 22.69 -14.23 -16.37
N ASP A 53 22.97 -12.98 -16.76
CA ASP A 53 24.10 -12.63 -17.64
C ASP A 53 25.43 -12.29 -16.93
N GLU A 54 25.44 -12.03 -15.61
CA GLU A 54 26.70 -11.82 -14.88
C GLU A 54 27.12 -13.07 -14.07
N SER A 55 28.38 -13.48 -14.25
CA SER A 55 28.99 -14.59 -13.53
C SER A 55 29.35 -14.19 -12.09
N ASP A 56 28.34 -14.07 -11.25
CA ASP A 56 28.43 -13.66 -9.84
C ASP A 56 29.01 -14.76 -8.93
N ALA A 57 30.19 -15.25 -9.31
CA ALA A 57 30.88 -16.40 -8.74
C ALA A 57 31.32 -16.20 -7.28
N SER A 58 31.25 -14.97 -6.78
CA SER A 58 31.58 -14.61 -5.39
C SER A 58 30.52 -15.07 -4.39
N GLY A 59 29.24 -15.08 -4.79
CA GLY A 59 28.11 -15.24 -3.87
C GLY A 59 27.98 -14.13 -2.82
N LEU A 60 28.61 -12.97 -3.05
CA LEU A 60 28.57 -11.80 -2.16
C LEU A 60 27.57 -10.77 -2.67
N GLY A 61 26.83 -10.15 -1.75
CA GLY A 61 26.12 -8.90 -2.03
C GLY A 61 27.08 -7.71 -2.09
N ARG A 62 26.65 -6.63 -2.73
CA ARG A 62 27.41 -5.39 -2.90
C ARG A 62 26.53 -4.18 -2.65
N ILE A 63 27.07 -3.18 -1.96
CA ILE A 63 26.54 -1.82 -1.98
C ILE A 63 27.55 -0.96 -2.72
N SER A 64 27.09 -0.28 -3.77
CA SER A 64 27.92 0.56 -4.64
C SER A 64 27.30 1.95 -4.74
N THR A 65 28.03 2.99 -4.36
CA THR A 65 27.54 4.37 -4.38
C THR A 65 28.40 5.23 -5.31
N ARG A 66 27.75 6.04 -6.14
CA ARG A 66 28.40 7.11 -6.92
C ARG A 66 27.92 8.45 -6.38
N ILE A 67 28.82 9.41 -6.23
CA ILE A 67 28.55 10.69 -5.57
C ILE A 67 28.89 11.83 -6.52
N TRP A 68 28.06 12.86 -6.50
CA TRP A 68 28.27 14.12 -7.18
C TRP A 68 28.13 15.28 -6.20
N VAL A 69 29.00 16.27 -6.30
CA VAL A 69 29.05 17.44 -5.44
C VAL A 69 28.98 18.74 -6.24
N VAL A 70 28.66 19.86 -5.58
CA VAL A 70 28.61 21.18 -6.22
C VAL A 70 30.01 21.78 -6.39
N GLY A 71 30.90 21.66 -5.40
CA GLY A 71 32.32 22.00 -5.49
C GLY A 71 33.23 20.87 -5.01
N GLU A 72 34.44 20.77 -5.55
CA GLU A 72 35.42 19.74 -5.11
C GLU A 72 35.74 19.79 -3.61
N SER A 73 35.69 20.98 -2.99
CA SER A 73 35.85 21.16 -1.54
C SER A 73 34.78 20.45 -0.70
N ASP A 74 33.62 20.16 -1.29
CA ASP A 74 32.51 19.50 -0.60
C ASP A 74 32.77 18.00 -0.43
N LYS A 75 33.65 17.43 -1.26
CA LYS A 75 34.02 16.01 -1.27
C LYS A 75 34.52 15.53 0.09
N ASP A 76 35.42 16.30 0.70
CA ASP A 76 36.07 15.92 1.96
C ASP A 76 35.10 15.98 3.16
N ASN A 77 33.93 16.60 2.98
CA ASN A 77 32.87 16.67 3.98
C ASN A 77 31.82 15.55 3.82
N VAL A 78 31.91 14.70 2.79
CA VAL A 78 31.01 13.57 2.58
C VAL A 78 31.66 12.28 3.08
N ILE A 79 31.06 11.67 4.09
CA ILE A 79 31.64 10.53 4.82
C ILE A 79 30.85 9.26 4.48
N ILE A 80 31.57 8.19 4.15
CA ILE A 80 30.99 6.84 3.99
C ILE A 80 31.54 5.95 5.09
N THR A 81 30.66 5.30 5.85
CA THR A 81 31.03 4.39 6.93
C THR A 81 30.27 3.06 6.79
N PRO A 82 30.88 2.03 6.19
CA PRO A 82 30.36 0.67 6.27
C PRO A 82 30.70 0.05 7.63
N THR A 83 29.72 -0.58 8.29
CA THR A 83 29.92 -1.35 9.51
C THR A 83 29.28 -2.73 9.41
N PHE A 84 29.84 -3.68 10.14
CA PHE A 84 29.40 -5.07 10.20
C PHE A 84 29.21 -5.43 11.67
N ASP A 85 27.96 -5.57 12.12
CA ASP A 85 27.62 -5.80 13.52
C ASP A 85 26.46 -6.78 13.66
N ASN A 86 26.63 -7.83 14.48
CA ASN A 86 25.54 -8.74 14.90
C ASN A 86 24.59 -9.17 13.75
N SER A 87 25.14 -9.75 12.67
CA SER A 87 24.40 -10.17 11.45
C SER A 87 23.79 -9.04 10.60
N THR A 88 24.20 -7.78 10.84
CA THR A 88 23.80 -6.60 10.09
C THR A 88 24.98 -5.99 9.34
N HIS A 89 24.77 -5.66 8.07
CA HIS A 89 25.65 -4.82 7.28
C HIS A 89 25.01 -3.43 7.13
N THR A 90 25.62 -2.42 7.73
CA THR A 90 25.12 -1.04 7.70
C THR A 90 26.03 -0.18 6.83
N PHE A 91 25.48 0.46 5.81
CA PHE A 91 26.16 1.44 4.97
C PHE A 91 25.61 2.84 5.28
N ARG A 92 26.42 3.67 5.94
CA ARG A 92 26.11 5.07 6.23
C ARG A 92 26.76 6.01 5.23
N LEU A 93 25.96 6.91 4.67
CA LEU A 93 26.38 8.04 3.84
C LEU A 93 25.99 9.34 4.54
N GLN A 94 26.95 10.13 5.00
CA GLN A 94 26.70 11.41 5.66
C GLN A 94 27.16 12.56 4.76
N ALA A 95 26.25 13.48 4.44
CA ALA A 95 26.59 14.81 3.93
C ALA A 95 26.52 15.84 5.07
N PRO A 96 27.11 17.03 4.89
CA PRO A 96 26.98 18.14 5.82
C PRO A 96 25.55 18.68 5.97
N ASP A 97 25.27 19.27 7.12
CA ASP A 97 23.97 19.85 7.48
C ASP A 97 23.86 21.36 7.18
N ASP A 98 25.01 22.04 7.01
CA ASP A 98 25.17 23.49 6.92
C ASP A 98 24.98 24.06 5.51
N TYR A 99 24.90 23.21 4.48
CA TYR A 99 24.60 23.68 3.13
C TYR A 99 23.20 24.31 3.00
N THR A 100 23.15 25.45 2.31
CA THR A 100 21.92 26.20 2.00
C THR A 100 21.02 25.49 0.98
N SER A 101 21.55 24.49 0.27
CA SER A 101 20.84 23.63 -0.69
C SER A 101 21.39 22.20 -0.66
N ASN A 102 20.80 21.28 -1.42
CA ASN A 102 21.32 19.90 -1.50
C ASN A 102 22.61 19.86 -2.33
N ALA A 103 23.75 20.10 -1.70
CA ALA A 103 25.06 20.13 -2.37
C ALA A 103 25.54 18.75 -2.83
N VAL A 104 24.96 17.67 -2.31
CA VAL A 104 25.36 16.28 -2.56
C VAL A 104 24.23 15.52 -3.26
N TYR A 105 24.58 14.81 -4.34
CA TYR A 105 23.71 13.82 -4.97
C TYR A 105 24.36 12.44 -4.95
N HIS A 106 23.61 11.41 -4.56
CA HIS A 106 24.10 10.03 -4.61
C HIS A 106 23.26 9.13 -5.52
N GLN A 107 23.91 8.13 -6.09
CA GLN A 107 23.27 7.01 -6.78
C GLN A 107 23.85 5.73 -6.18
N THR A 108 23.05 5.06 -5.34
CA THR A 108 23.43 3.84 -4.64
C THR A 108 22.72 2.64 -5.27
N THR A 109 23.45 1.58 -5.54
CA THR A 109 22.91 0.27 -5.92
C THR A 109 23.16 -0.71 -4.79
N ILE A 110 22.11 -1.35 -4.30
CA ILE A 110 22.17 -2.47 -3.35
C ILE A 110 21.91 -3.73 -4.17
N SER A 111 22.93 -4.56 -4.36
CA SER A 111 22.87 -5.78 -5.15
C SER A 111 22.95 -7.01 -4.26
N TYR A 112 21.97 -7.91 -4.39
CA TYR A 112 22.05 -9.27 -3.85
C TYR A 112 22.48 -10.23 -4.95
N PRO A 113 23.34 -11.22 -4.64
CA PRO A 113 23.80 -12.19 -5.60
C PRO A 113 22.70 -13.22 -5.88
N ARG A 114 22.63 -13.75 -7.09
CA ARG A 114 21.66 -14.79 -7.51
C ARG A 114 21.53 -15.97 -6.54
N THR A 115 22.60 -16.31 -5.82
CA THR A 115 22.65 -17.41 -4.85
C THR A 115 21.94 -17.10 -3.52
N ALA A 116 21.61 -15.83 -3.25
CA ALA A 116 20.82 -15.40 -2.11
C ALA A 116 19.33 -15.42 -2.45
N LEU A 117 18.67 -16.55 -2.15
CA LEU A 117 17.21 -16.68 -2.32
C LEU A 117 16.41 -16.00 -1.19
N THR A 118 17.08 -15.67 -0.08
CA THR A 118 16.47 -15.10 1.13
C THR A 118 17.36 -14.06 1.78
N ALA A 119 16.76 -13.02 2.37
CA ALA A 119 17.39 -12.08 3.29
C ALA A 119 16.45 -11.81 4.49
N GLU A 120 16.97 -11.51 5.67
CA GLU A 120 16.14 -11.23 6.85
C GLU A 120 15.52 -9.83 6.78
N SER A 121 16.33 -8.80 6.51
CA SER A 121 15.78 -7.46 6.34
C SER A 121 16.58 -6.55 5.41
N LEU A 122 15.86 -5.63 4.78
CA LEU A 122 16.41 -4.47 4.08
C LEU A 122 15.77 -3.21 4.66
N THR A 123 16.58 -2.28 5.17
CA THR A 123 16.14 -0.96 5.63
C THR A 123 16.80 0.14 4.80
N VAL A 124 16.01 1.06 4.25
CA VAL A 124 16.49 2.22 3.48
C VAL A 124 15.98 3.52 4.11
N SER A 125 16.86 4.33 4.68
CA SER A 125 16.53 5.62 5.32
C SER A 125 17.33 6.74 4.66
N ALA A 126 16.68 7.71 4.01
CA ALA A 126 17.38 8.78 3.29
C ALA A 126 16.52 10.02 3.00
N PRO A 127 17.05 11.25 3.16
CA PRO A 127 16.38 12.47 2.71
C PRO A 127 16.42 12.59 1.20
N ASN A 128 15.37 13.17 0.60
CA ASN A 128 15.30 13.57 -0.82
C ASN A 128 15.72 12.48 -1.83
N THR A 129 15.51 11.23 -1.46
CA THR A 129 16.03 10.06 -2.18
C THR A 129 14.87 9.20 -2.61
N SER A 130 14.86 8.76 -3.87
CA SER A 130 13.92 7.73 -4.33
C SER A 130 14.51 6.33 -4.15
N PHE A 131 13.64 5.35 -3.94
CA PHE A 131 14.01 3.96 -3.77
C PHE A 131 13.28 3.11 -4.81
N SER A 132 14.00 2.42 -5.69
CA SER A 132 13.40 1.54 -6.70
C SER A 132 14.05 0.17 -6.75
N GLY A 133 13.38 -0.79 -7.39
CA GLY A 133 13.91 -2.13 -7.62
C GLY A 133 12.97 -2.95 -8.47
N ASN A 134 13.51 -3.73 -9.40
CA ASN A 134 12.76 -4.48 -10.39
C ASN A 134 13.18 -5.96 -10.38
N ASN A 135 12.30 -6.83 -10.89
CA ASN A 135 12.55 -8.27 -11.03
C ASN A 135 12.93 -8.98 -9.71
N LEU A 136 12.37 -8.54 -8.59
CA LEU A 136 12.71 -9.01 -7.25
C LEU A 136 12.07 -10.37 -6.87
N TYR A 137 11.48 -11.07 -7.84
CA TYR A 137 10.62 -12.25 -7.61
C TYR A 137 11.35 -13.49 -7.09
N SER A 138 12.67 -13.53 -7.18
CA SER A 138 13.51 -14.67 -6.76
C SER A 138 14.23 -14.46 -5.42
N LEU A 139 14.05 -13.30 -4.78
CA LEU A 139 14.65 -12.96 -3.49
C LEU A 139 13.54 -12.62 -2.49
N ALA A 140 13.38 -13.48 -1.47
CA ALA A 140 12.39 -13.30 -0.42
C ALA A 140 12.99 -12.62 0.82
N PHE A 141 12.42 -11.50 1.22
CA PHE A 141 12.80 -10.80 2.45
C PHE A 141 11.98 -11.27 3.66
N GLY A 142 12.52 -11.20 4.87
CA GLY A 142 11.71 -11.12 6.08
C GLY A 142 10.99 -9.77 6.13
N THR A 143 11.73 -8.67 6.20
CA THR A 143 11.18 -7.31 6.19
C THR A 143 11.84 -6.41 5.14
N ILE A 144 11.05 -5.73 4.32
CA ILE A 144 11.49 -4.54 3.57
C ILE A 144 10.95 -3.30 4.28
N ARG A 145 11.83 -2.37 4.66
CA ARG A 145 11.48 -1.12 5.32
C ARG A 145 12.10 0.07 4.60
N SER A 146 11.34 1.15 4.41
CA SER A 146 11.91 2.43 4.01
C SER A 146 11.30 3.63 4.74
N THR A 147 12.14 4.62 5.00
CA THR A 147 11.77 5.92 5.58
C THR A 147 12.45 7.03 4.78
N LEU A 148 11.72 7.62 3.84
CA LEU A 148 12.20 8.67 2.94
C LEU A 148 11.46 9.98 3.23
N SER A 149 11.94 11.11 2.70
CA SER A 149 11.21 12.39 2.80
C SER A 149 10.47 12.74 1.50
N ASN A 150 11.20 12.86 0.37
CA ASN A 150 10.65 13.47 -0.84
C ASN A 150 10.70 12.59 -2.10
N GLY A 151 11.53 11.54 -2.14
CA GLY A 151 11.58 10.64 -3.28
C GLY A 151 10.47 9.61 -3.28
N SER A 152 10.13 9.13 -4.47
CA SER A 152 9.19 8.03 -4.70
C SER A 152 9.78 6.68 -4.30
N ILE A 153 8.90 5.72 -4.04
CA ILE A 153 9.25 4.33 -3.77
C ILE A 153 8.59 3.47 -4.85
N ALA A 154 9.35 2.67 -5.60
CA ALA A 154 8.87 1.90 -6.76
C ALA A 154 9.49 0.50 -6.80
N LEU A 155 8.82 -0.48 -6.20
CA LEU A 155 9.34 -1.86 -6.07
C LEU A 155 8.47 -2.87 -6.83
N GLU A 156 9.03 -3.49 -7.87
CA GLU A 156 8.31 -4.46 -8.70
C GLU A 156 8.69 -5.92 -8.40
N ASN A 157 7.66 -6.73 -8.19
CA ASN A 157 7.69 -8.15 -7.82
C ASN A 157 8.44 -8.46 -6.52
N ALA A 158 8.39 -7.54 -5.55
CA ALA A 158 9.06 -7.70 -4.26
C ALA A 158 8.37 -8.76 -3.39
N GLN A 159 9.12 -9.76 -2.91
CA GLN A 159 8.60 -10.76 -1.96
C GLN A 159 9.09 -10.47 -0.55
N ALA A 160 8.19 -10.42 0.43
CA ALA A 160 8.55 -10.23 1.84
C ALA A 160 7.62 -11.00 2.80
N ASP A 161 7.92 -11.13 4.08
CA ASP A 161 6.86 -11.30 5.08
C ASP A 161 6.18 -9.96 5.34
N ARG A 162 6.98 -8.91 5.57
CA ARG A 162 6.51 -7.57 5.92
C ARG A 162 7.10 -6.49 5.01
N VAL A 163 6.23 -5.73 4.35
CA VAL A 163 6.57 -4.52 3.59
C VAL A 163 6.12 -3.30 4.39
N LYS A 164 7.04 -2.38 4.71
CA LYS A 164 6.72 -1.12 5.39
C LYS A 164 7.42 0.07 4.71
N LEU A 165 6.68 0.83 3.91
CA LEU A 165 7.22 1.85 3.02
C LEU A 165 6.67 3.22 3.42
N THR A 166 7.53 4.12 3.88
CA THR A 166 7.19 5.49 4.27
C THR A 166 7.93 6.52 3.42
N THR A 167 7.21 7.53 2.93
CA THR A 167 7.76 8.78 2.38
C THR A 167 6.88 9.95 2.82
N SER A 168 7.26 11.22 2.65
CA SER A 168 6.37 12.36 2.94
C SER A 168 5.70 12.88 1.66
N ASN A 169 6.49 13.13 0.61
CA ASN A 169 6.02 13.74 -0.63
C ASN A 169 6.08 12.83 -1.86
N GLY A 170 6.85 11.75 -1.81
CA GLY A 170 6.91 10.79 -2.91
C GLY A 170 5.66 9.93 -3.03
N SER A 171 5.38 9.46 -4.25
CA SER A 171 4.44 8.37 -4.48
C SER A 171 5.05 7.03 -4.06
N ILE A 172 4.20 6.08 -3.68
CA ILE A 172 4.56 4.68 -3.46
C ILE A 172 3.87 3.84 -4.53
N SER A 173 4.64 3.11 -5.33
CA SER A 173 4.13 2.20 -6.34
C SER A 173 4.83 0.84 -6.29
N GLY A 174 4.17 -0.19 -6.83
CA GLY A 174 4.81 -1.50 -6.96
C GLY A 174 3.88 -2.70 -6.98
N SER A 175 4.50 -3.87 -7.07
CA SER A 175 3.86 -5.17 -6.95
C SER A 175 4.56 -6.02 -5.89
N TYR A 176 3.78 -6.57 -4.96
CA TYR A 176 4.27 -7.18 -3.72
C TYR A 176 3.62 -8.54 -3.46
N GLU A 177 4.40 -9.54 -3.05
CA GLU A 177 3.90 -10.77 -2.43
C GLU A 177 4.30 -10.80 -0.94
N ALA A 178 3.33 -10.63 -0.02
CA ALA A 178 3.61 -10.37 1.39
C ALA A 178 2.56 -10.91 2.37
N GLY A 179 2.95 -11.11 3.65
CA GLY A 179 2.02 -11.36 4.75
C GLY A 179 1.43 -10.07 5.33
N HIS A 180 2.24 -9.02 5.40
CA HIS A 180 1.83 -7.68 5.84
C HIS A 180 2.37 -6.59 4.93
N VAL A 181 1.56 -5.55 4.72
CA VAL A 181 1.88 -4.37 3.91
C VAL A 181 1.43 -3.11 4.64
N ASP A 182 2.32 -2.13 4.80
CA ASP A 182 2.08 -0.83 5.44
C ASP A 182 2.70 0.27 4.55
N LEU A 183 1.86 1.02 3.83
CA LEU A 183 2.26 2.04 2.86
C LEU A 183 1.80 3.42 3.35
N VAL A 184 2.75 4.32 3.60
CA VAL A 184 2.46 5.65 4.18
C VAL A 184 3.12 6.76 3.38
N THR A 185 2.31 7.69 2.89
CA THR A 185 2.79 8.98 2.37
C THR A 185 1.97 10.13 2.96
N SER A 186 2.33 11.39 2.72
CA SER A 186 1.46 12.52 3.05
C SER A 186 0.84 13.12 1.79
N ASN A 187 1.63 13.27 0.73
CA ASN A 187 1.21 13.99 -0.48
C ASN A 187 1.25 13.15 -1.76
N GLY A 188 2.06 12.10 -1.82
CA GLY A 188 2.13 11.24 -2.99
C GLY A 188 0.94 10.29 -3.13
N SER A 189 0.79 9.74 -4.33
CA SER A 189 -0.15 8.63 -4.58
C SER A 189 0.37 7.32 -3.99
N ILE A 190 -0.53 6.41 -3.66
CA ILE A 190 -0.23 5.00 -3.43
C ILE A 190 -0.89 4.21 -4.56
N SER A 191 -0.14 3.45 -5.35
CA SER A 191 -0.69 2.61 -6.44
C SER A 191 -0.02 1.23 -6.42
N SER A 192 -0.72 0.17 -5.99
CA SER A 192 -0.05 -1.11 -5.72
C SER A 192 -0.88 -2.36 -5.97
N LYS A 193 -0.23 -3.39 -6.52
CA LYS A 193 -0.77 -4.74 -6.67
C LYS A 193 -0.22 -5.65 -5.58
N LEU A 194 -1.08 -6.12 -4.68
CA LEU A 194 -0.72 -6.95 -3.53
C LEU A 194 -1.20 -8.39 -3.75
N THR A 195 -0.32 -9.36 -3.59
CA THR A 195 -0.68 -10.78 -3.42
C THR A 195 -0.39 -11.16 -1.99
N LEU A 196 -1.42 -11.53 -1.22
CA LEU A 196 -1.25 -11.81 0.20
C LEU A 196 -1.14 -13.30 0.48
N ARG A 197 -0.12 -13.66 1.26
CA ARG A 197 0.11 -14.99 1.82
C ARG A 197 -0.14 -14.98 3.33
N ASP A 198 -0.19 -16.17 3.94
CA ASP A 198 -0.16 -16.29 5.40
C ASP A 198 1.14 -15.65 5.94
N ALA A 199 1.01 -14.81 6.97
CA ALA A 199 2.14 -14.17 7.63
C ALA A 199 2.93 -15.17 8.48
N LEU A 200 4.26 -15.00 8.55
CA LEU A 200 5.15 -15.87 9.32
C LEU A 200 4.82 -15.83 10.82
N ASP A 201 4.37 -14.69 11.34
CA ASP A 201 3.92 -14.53 12.73
C ASP A 201 2.56 -15.20 13.04
N GLN A 202 1.96 -15.88 12.06
CA GLN A 202 0.67 -16.59 12.16
C GLN A 202 -0.52 -15.67 12.52
N ALA A 203 -0.35 -14.35 12.41
CA ALA A 203 -1.45 -13.40 12.49
C ALA A 203 -2.31 -13.44 11.22
N GLN A 204 -3.41 -12.70 11.26
CA GLN A 204 -4.17 -12.35 10.07
C GLN A 204 -3.31 -11.45 9.17
N SER A 205 -3.34 -11.66 7.84
CA SER A 205 -2.63 -10.84 6.87
C SER A 205 -3.15 -9.39 6.94
N LYS A 206 -2.25 -8.40 6.88
CA LYS A 206 -2.61 -6.98 7.11
C LYS A 206 -2.22 -6.08 5.94
N VAL A 207 -3.12 -5.20 5.54
CA VAL A 207 -2.85 -4.14 4.56
C VAL A 207 -3.25 -2.80 5.16
N SER A 208 -2.29 -1.89 5.30
CA SER A 208 -2.50 -0.49 5.65
C SER A 208 -2.00 0.38 4.52
N ALA A 209 -2.83 1.31 4.05
CA ALA A 209 -2.43 2.34 3.10
C ALA A 209 -2.95 3.69 3.57
N LYS A 210 -2.05 4.65 3.77
CA LYS A 210 -2.37 5.97 4.33
C LYS A 210 -1.70 7.08 3.55
N THR A 211 -2.51 8.07 3.17
CA THR A 211 -2.04 9.36 2.64
C THR A 211 -2.91 10.49 3.18
N THR A 212 -2.50 11.73 3.01
CA THR A 212 -3.34 12.90 3.32
C THR A 212 -3.96 13.44 2.04
N ASN A 213 -3.15 13.64 1.00
CA ASN A 213 -3.56 14.37 -0.20
C ASN A 213 -3.58 13.54 -1.48
N GLY A 214 -2.77 12.48 -1.58
CA GLY A 214 -2.71 11.67 -2.79
C GLY A 214 -3.86 10.66 -2.91
N PRO A 215 -4.14 10.15 -4.12
CA PRO A 215 -5.05 9.02 -4.30
C PRO A 215 -4.42 7.71 -3.81
N VAL A 216 -5.26 6.75 -3.44
CA VAL A 216 -4.88 5.37 -3.13
C VAL A 216 -5.57 4.45 -4.12
N ASP A 217 -4.78 3.66 -4.84
CA ASP A 217 -5.22 2.68 -5.84
C ASP A 217 -4.62 1.31 -5.49
N LEU A 218 -5.44 0.36 -5.07
CA LEU A 218 -4.97 -0.94 -4.58
C LEU A 218 -5.72 -2.09 -5.23
N HIS A 219 -4.97 -3.07 -5.72
CA HIS A 219 -5.49 -4.35 -6.19
C HIS A 219 -4.94 -5.47 -5.30
N VAL A 220 -5.79 -6.03 -4.43
CA VAL A 220 -5.38 -6.97 -3.37
C VAL A 220 -5.94 -8.36 -3.63
N ALA A 221 -5.07 -9.33 -3.95
CA ALA A 221 -5.42 -10.74 -4.05
C ALA A 221 -5.04 -11.48 -2.76
N ALA A 222 -6.00 -11.68 -1.87
CA ALA A 222 -5.87 -12.43 -0.63
C ALA A 222 -6.36 -13.88 -0.81
N THR A 223 -5.86 -14.55 -1.86
CA THR A 223 -6.22 -15.93 -2.22
C THR A 223 -5.23 -16.98 -1.69
N LYS A 224 -4.04 -16.57 -1.24
CA LYS A 224 -3.01 -17.44 -0.66
C LYS A 224 -2.91 -17.32 0.88
N THR A 225 -3.87 -16.66 1.54
CA THR A 225 -3.93 -16.52 3.00
C THR A 225 -5.14 -17.25 3.56
N ASN A 226 -4.89 -18.21 4.45
CA ASN A 226 -5.93 -18.96 5.15
C ASN A 226 -6.35 -18.23 6.45
N ARG A 227 -5.63 -17.17 6.83
CA ARG A 227 -5.85 -16.41 8.08
C ARG A 227 -6.68 -15.13 7.89
N GLY A 228 -7.31 -14.96 6.73
CA GLY A 228 -8.19 -13.84 6.39
C GLY A 228 -7.42 -12.54 6.15
N LEU A 229 -8.15 -11.45 5.91
CA LEU A 229 -7.59 -10.13 5.61
C LEU A 229 -8.09 -9.07 6.59
N TRP A 230 -7.17 -8.34 7.23
CA TRP A 230 -7.47 -7.03 7.82
C TRP A 230 -6.90 -5.93 6.91
N MET A 231 -7.75 -5.06 6.39
CA MET A 231 -7.36 -4.00 5.45
C MET A 231 -7.92 -2.64 5.86
N GLN A 232 -7.08 -1.61 5.81
CA GLN A 232 -7.45 -0.22 6.04
C GLN A 232 -6.77 0.70 5.03
N SER A 233 -7.58 1.39 4.23
CA SER A 233 -7.14 2.40 3.26
C SER A 233 -7.69 3.77 3.65
N THR A 234 -6.81 4.76 3.80
CA THR A 234 -7.15 6.09 4.32
C THR A 234 -6.55 7.22 3.46
N SER A 235 -7.36 8.20 3.10
CA SER A 235 -6.90 9.48 2.50
C SER A 235 -7.78 10.64 2.95
N VAL A 236 -7.25 11.82 3.25
CA VAL A 236 -8.12 12.96 3.60
C VAL A 236 -8.76 13.57 2.35
N ASN A 237 -7.95 13.85 1.33
CA ASN A 237 -8.36 14.58 0.13
C ASN A 237 -8.33 13.75 -1.17
N GLY A 238 -7.61 12.64 -1.19
CA GLY A 238 -7.45 11.83 -2.40
C GLY A 238 -8.50 10.72 -2.57
N LYS A 239 -8.78 10.39 -3.83
CA LYS A 239 -9.66 9.28 -4.23
C LYS A 239 -9.14 7.96 -3.64
N LEU A 240 -10.05 7.10 -3.17
CA LEU A 240 -9.78 5.69 -2.93
C LEU A 240 -10.32 4.85 -4.10
N SER A 241 -9.49 3.95 -4.62
CA SER A 241 -9.78 3.00 -5.70
C SER A 241 -9.29 1.64 -5.22
N ILE A 242 -10.21 0.76 -4.82
CA ILE A 242 -9.88 -0.44 -4.04
C ILE A 242 -10.53 -1.65 -4.68
N GLY A 243 -9.73 -2.53 -5.29
CA GLY A 243 -10.13 -3.85 -5.75
C GLY A 243 -9.59 -4.94 -4.84
N VAL A 244 -10.45 -5.84 -4.36
CA VAL A 244 -10.05 -6.96 -3.49
C VAL A 244 -10.62 -8.28 -4.03
N LEU A 245 -9.80 -9.32 -4.05
CA LEU A 245 -10.18 -10.71 -4.29
C LEU A 245 -9.84 -11.55 -3.06
N LEU A 246 -10.84 -12.13 -2.41
CA LEU A 246 -10.66 -12.99 -1.22
C LEU A 246 -10.79 -14.47 -1.59
N GLY A 247 -9.80 -15.26 -1.18
CA GLY A 247 -9.93 -16.72 -1.09
C GLY A 247 -10.58 -17.16 0.22
N LYS A 248 -10.73 -18.48 0.35
CA LYS A 248 -11.19 -19.15 1.58
C LYS A 248 -10.22 -18.90 2.74
N ALA A 249 -10.76 -18.57 3.90
CA ALA A 249 -10.00 -18.46 5.14
C ALA A 249 -10.75 -19.02 6.36
N ASP A 250 -9.99 -19.39 7.40
CA ASP A 250 -10.50 -19.84 8.69
C ASP A 250 -10.89 -18.68 9.62
N ARG A 251 -10.57 -17.44 9.24
CA ARG A 251 -10.79 -16.21 10.02
C ARG A 251 -11.56 -15.18 9.21
N ALA A 252 -12.39 -14.41 9.91
CA ALA A 252 -13.15 -13.31 9.33
C ALA A 252 -12.25 -12.25 8.68
N SER A 253 -12.65 -11.70 7.54
CA SER A 253 -11.97 -10.57 6.89
C SER A 253 -12.66 -9.24 7.24
N CYS A 254 -11.89 -8.17 7.43
CA CYS A 254 -12.38 -6.81 7.66
C CYS A 254 -11.68 -5.84 6.69
N ILE A 255 -12.45 -5.11 5.87
CA ILE A 255 -11.92 -4.22 4.83
C ILE A 255 -12.55 -2.82 4.98
N ASN A 256 -11.71 -1.82 5.24
CA ASN A 256 -12.13 -0.44 5.50
C ASN A 256 -11.53 0.51 4.46
N ALA A 257 -12.36 1.29 3.77
CA ALA A 257 -11.95 2.42 2.92
C ALA A 257 -12.55 3.71 3.49
N LEU A 258 -11.67 4.64 3.91
CA LEU A 258 -12.07 5.82 4.68
C LEU A 258 -11.46 7.09 4.06
N THR A 259 -12.28 8.05 3.69
CA THR A 259 -11.80 9.37 3.27
C THR A 259 -12.63 10.51 3.86
N SER A 260 -12.22 11.76 3.70
CA SER A 260 -13.01 12.93 4.13
C SER A 260 -13.65 13.61 2.93
N ASN A 261 -12.85 13.92 1.91
CA ASN A 261 -13.23 14.87 0.87
C ASN A 261 -13.38 14.26 -0.53
N SER A 262 -13.06 12.98 -0.70
CA SER A 262 -12.92 12.36 -2.02
C SER A 262 -13.82 11.15 -2.23
N LYS A 263 -13.89 10.71 -3.49
CA LYS A 263 -14.66 9.54 -3.93
C LYS A 263 -14.03 8.24 -3.42
N ILE A 264 -14.86 7.27 -3.06
CA ILE A 264 -14.49 5.87 -2.90
C ILE A 264 -15.07 5.07 -4.08
N ASP A 265 -14.20 4.44 -4.86
CA ASP A 265 -14.55 3.36 -5.78
C ASP A 265 -14.05 2.04 -5.17
N PHE A 266 -14.96 1.14 -4.83
CA PHE A 266 -14.67 -0.12 -4.13
C PHE A 266 -15.23 -1.31 -4.91
N SER A 267 -14.44 -2.36 -5.06
CA SER A 267 -14.84 -3.63 -5.66
C SER A 267 -14.27 -4.78 -4.85
N LEU A 268 -15.12 -5.73 -4.47
CA LEU A 268 -14.76 -6.91 -3.69
C LEU A 268 -15.38 -8.15 -4.32
N ASP A 269 -14.53 -9.07 -4.75
CA ASP A 269 -14.90 -10.46 -5.04
C ASP A 269 -14.50 -11.33 -3.84
N ALA A 270 -15.48 -11.97 -3.23
CA ALA A 270 -15.33 -12.88 -2.11
C ALA A 270 -16.07 -14.20 -2.36
N LEU A 271 -16.44 -14.52 -3.61
CA LEU A 271 -17.25 -15.67 -4.01
C LEU A 271 -16.67 -17.03 -3.58
N GLN A 272 -15.34 -17.11 -3.39
CA GLN A 272 -14.65 -18.34 -2.95
C GLN A 272 -14.36 -18.37 -1.44
N SER A 273 -14.79 -17.36 -0.70
CA SER A 273 -14.28 -17.10 0.65
C SER A 273 -15.05 -17.86 1.74
N GLY A 274 -16.33 -17.52 1.96
CA GLY A 274 -17.18 -18.18 2.96
C GLY A 274 -16.94 -17.76 4.40
N GLN A 275 -15.80 -17.13 4.73
CA GLN A 275 -15.58 -16.53 6.05
C GLN A 275 -16.50 -15.34 6.32
N ALA A 276 -16.75 -15.03 7.59
CA ALA A 276 -17.44 -13.78 7.94
C ALA A 276 -16.67 -12.55 7.41
N LEU A 277 -17.40 -11.54 6.95
CA LEU A 277 -16.87 -10.39 6.23
C LEU A 277 -17.39 -9.07 6.81
N GLY A 278 -16.49 -8.18 7.21
CA GLY A 278 -16.75 -6.78 7.53
C GLY A 278 -16.32 -5.85 6.40
N VAL A 279 -17.17 -4.94 5.96
CA VAL A 279 -16.84 -3.90 4.96
C VAL A 279 -17.28 -2.53 5.47
N SER A 280 -16.40 -1.52 5.41
CA SER A 280 -16.75 -0.14 5.82
C SER A 280 -16.19 0.90 4.84
N ASN A 281 -17.07 1.51 4.05
CA ASN A 281 -16.73 2.49 3.02
C ASN A 281 -17.33 3.86 3.39
N ILE A 282 -16.54 4.76 3.99
CA ILE A 282 -17.04 6.00 4.60
C ILE A 282 -16.30 7.22 4.05
N THR A 283 -17.06 8.23 3.65
CA THR A 283 -16.56 9.57 3.29
C THR A 283 -17.43 10.66 3.93
N SER A 284 -17.01 11.91 3.91
CA SER A 284 -17.85 13.04 4.35
C SER A 284 -18.42 13.80 3.15
N ASN A 285 -17.58 14.14 2.17
CA ASN A 285 -17.96 15.01 1.06
C ASN A 285 -17.95 14.35 -0.33
N GLY A 286 -17.27 13.21 -0.50
CA GLY A 286 -17.25 12.48 -1.77
C GLY A 286 -18.41 11.50 -1.93
N SER A 287 -18.53 10.88 -3.09
CA SER A 287 -19.44 9.75 -3.29
C SER A 287 -18.80 8.40 -2.96
N VAL A 288 -19.63 7.42 -2.60
CA VAL A 288 -19.23 6.03 -2.43
C VAL A 288 -19.88 5.20 -3.53
N ILE A 289 -19.07 4.46 -4.27
CA ILE A 289 -19.50 3.39 -5.16
C ILE A 289 -18.85 2.10 -4.64
N SER A 290 -19.64 1.06 -4.40
CA SER A 290 -19.15 -0.23 -3.91
C SER A 290 -19.81 -1.37 -4.66
N SER A 291 -19.03 -2.33 -5.14
CA SER A 291 -19.53 -3.61 -5.66
C SER A 291 -18.98 -4.74 -4.81
N ILE A 292 -19.85 -5.60 -4.29
CA ILE A 292 -19.51 -6.65 -3.34
C ILE A 292 -20.16 -7.96 -3.79
N MET A 293 -19.33 -8.95 -4.13
CA MET A 293 -19.77 -10.28 -4.49
C MET A 293 -19.41 -11.27 -3.40
N VAL A 294 -20.42 -11.85 -2.76
CA VAL A 294 -20.31 -12.92 -1.77
C VAL A 294 -21.10 -14.14 -2.23
N PRO A 295 -20.67 -15.37 -1.90
CA PRO A 295 -21.44 -16.57 -2.12
C PRO A 295 -22.61 -16.62 -1.13
N LYS A 296 -23.54 -17.52 -1.44
CA LYS A 296 -24.70 -17.81 -0.60
C LYS A 296 -24.29 -18.14 0.86
N ASP A 297 -25.11 -17.68 1.79
CA ASP A 297 -25.02 -17.93 3.25
C ASP A 297 -23.77 -17.34 3.96
N GLN A 298 -22.84 -16.68 3.25
CA GLN A 298 -21.68 -16.02 3.86
C GLN A 298 -22.11 -14.84 4.76
N PRO A 299 -21.69 -14.79 6.05
CA PRO A 299 -22.00 -13.67 6.94
C PRO A 299 -21.31 -12.36 6.52
N VAL A 300 -22.08 -11.31 6.24
CA VAL A 300 -21.60 -9.98 5.83
C VAL A 300 -22.15 -8.90 6.77
N ASN A 301 -21.25 -8.07 7.30
CA ASN A 301 -21.59 -6.82 7.98
C ASN A 301 -20.99 -5.65 7.20
N GLY A 302 -21.83 -4.91 6.47
CA GLY A 302 -21.42 -3.83 5.59
C GLY A 302 -21.94 -2.47 6.02
N THR A 303 -21.11 -1.43 5.86
CA THR A 303 -21.50 -0.02 6.02
C THR A 303 -20.98 0.79 4.84
N ALA A 304 -21.84 1.59 4.20
CA ALA A 304 -21.46 2.59 3.21
C ALA A 304 -22.07 3.95 3.58
N SER A 305 -21.27 5.01 3.72
CA SER A 305 -21.76 6.30 4.23
C SER A 305 -21.10 7.53 3.59
N SER A 306 -21.90 8.57 3.35
CA SER A 306 -21.42 9.91 2.95
C SER A 306 -22.34 11.04 3.41
N THR A 307 -21.81 12.02 4.15
CA THR A 307 -22.61 13.19 4.59
C THR A 307 -23.19 13.96 3.41
N ASN A 308 -22.38 14.28 2.39
CA ASN A 308 -22.78 15.20 1.32
C ASN A 308 -22.77 14.59 -0.10
N GLY A 309 -22.14 13.43 -0.31
CA GLY A 309 -22.13 12.75 -1.61
C GLY A 309 -23.13 11.60 -1.70
N SER A 310 -23.33 11.08 -2.91
CA SER A 310 -24.16 9.89 -3.14
C SER A 310 -23.50 8.61 -2.62
N VAL A 311 -24.32 7.64 -2.23
CA VAL A 311 -23.88 6.30 -1.83
C VAL A 311 -24.58 5.28 -2.72
N SER A 312 -23.79 4.46 -3.42
CA SER A 312 -24.27 3.39 -4.28
C SER A 312 -23.54 2.09 -3.95
N VAL A 313 -24.30 1.02 -3.68
CA VAL A 313 -23.75 -0.29 -3.33
C VAL A 313 -24.42 -1.37 -4.17
N ASN A 314 -23.66 -2.15 -4.92
CA ASN A 314 -24.13 -3.37 -5.57
C ASN A 314 -23.71 -4.55 -4.70
N LEU A 315 -24.66 -5.37 -4.24
CA LEU A 315 -24.39 -6.56 -3.42
C LEU A 315 -24.97 -7.80 -4.11
N THR A 316 -24.34 -8.98 -3.99
CA THR A 316 -24.94 -10.21 -4.52
C THR A 316 -26.25 -10.53 -3.82
N GLU A 317 -27.19 -11.12 -4.57
CA GLU A 317 -28.51 -11.45 -4.06
C GLU A 317 -28.49 -12.39 -2.86
N GLU A 318 -27.58 -13.36 -2.83
CA GLU A 318 -27.60 -14.45 -1.85
C GLU A 318 -26.90 -14.12 -0.51
N PHE A 319 -26.63 -12.84 -0.23
CA PHE A 319 -25.92 -12.41 0.97
C PHE A 319 -26.71 -12.73 2.26
N HIS A 320 -25.95 -12.99 3.34
CA HIS A 320 -26.47 -13.28 4.68
C HIS A 320 -25.84 -12.29 5.66
N GLY A 321 -26.62 -11.48 6.38
CA GLY A 321 -26.09 -10.51 7.37
C GLY A 321 -26.67 -9.11 7.24
N ARG A 322 -26.01 -8.09 7.81
CA ARG A 322 -26.54 -6.72 7.87
C ARG A 322 -25.78 -5.78 6.94
N PHE A 323 -26.51 -5.02 6.11
CA PHE A 323 -25.94 -3.89 5.36
C PHE A 323 -26.57 -2.55 5.76
N THR A 324 -25.76 -1.55 6.06
CA THR A 324 -26.19 -0.19 6.43
C THR A 324 -25.73 0.82 5.39
N LEU A 325 -26.65 1.67 4.92
CA LEU A 325 -26.35 2.77 4.00
C LEU A 325 -26.84 4.10 4.61
N GLU A 326 -25.97 5.11 4.62
CA GLU A 326 -26.31 6.40 5.24
C GLU A 326 -25.84 7.59 4.41
N THR A 327 -26.71 8.60 4.29
CA THR A 327 -26.35 9.91 3.75
C THR A 327 -27.14 11.03 4.41
N THR A 328 -26.62 12.26 4.40
CA THR A 328 -27.35 13.43 4.94
C THR A 328 -27.95 14.26 3.80
N HIS A 329 -27.12 14.66 2.83
CA HIS A 329 -27.52 15.53 1.72
C HIS A 329 -27.46 14.83 0.35
N GLY A 330 -26.90 13.63 0.27
CA GLY A 330 -26.80 12.84 -0.95
C GLY A 330 -28.02 11.97 -1.25
N LYS A 331 -27.90 11.19 -2.33
CA LYS A 331 -28.84 10.13 -2.73
C LYS A 331 -28.24 8.77 -2.33
N ALA A 332 -29.02 7.92 -1.66
CA ALA A 332 -28.67 6.51 -1.49
C ALA A 332 -29.35 5.71 -2.61
N THR A 333 -28.59 5.05 -3.50
CA THR A 333 -29.19 4.29 -4.62
C THR A 333 -28.62 2.93 -4.84
N VAL A 334 -29.57 2.09 -5.14
CA VAL A 334 -29.54 0.72 -4.77
C VAL A 334 -30.93 0.21 -5.45
N GLU A 335 -31.07 -0.89 -6.24
CA GLU A 335 -32.26 -1.57 -6.89
C GLU A 335 -32.14 -3.13 -7.07
N GLY A 336 -33.04 -3.98 -6.53
CA GLY A 336 -32.88 -5.45 -6.52
C GLY A 336 -34.16 -6.24 -6.19
N SER A 337 -34.16 -7.57 -6.40
CA SER A 337 -35.35 -8.42 -6.27
C SER A 337 -35.57 -9.00 -4.86
N ASP A 338 -36.80 -9.48 -4.60
CA ASP A 338 -37.22 -10.18 -3.37
C ASP A 338 -36.95 -9.42 -2.04
N VAL A 339 -37.62 -8.28 -1.88
CA VAL A 339 -37.43 -7.36 -0.74
C VAL A 339 -38.68 -7.26 0.13
N THR A 340 -38.57 -7.65 1.40
CA THR A 340 -39.60 -7.48 2.43
C THR A 340 -39.32 -6.23 3.25
N MET A 341 -40.10 -5.17 3.05
CA MET A 341 -39.99 -3.92 3.83
C MET A 341 -40.66 -4.04 5.20
N GLN A 342 -39.95 -3.63 6.25
CA GLN A 342 -40.53 -3.35 7.58
C GLN A 342 -40.86 -1.87 7.76
N CYS A 343 -40.04 -0.99 7.18
CA CYS A 343 -40.24 0.46 7.19
C CYS A 343 -39.97 0.99 5.79
N ASP A 344 -40.94 1.70 5.22
CA ASP A 344 -40.80 2.34 3.91
C ASP A 344 -41.22 3.82 4.00
N MET A 345 -40.29 4.65 4.48
CA MET A 345 -40.42 6.10 4.51
C MET A 345 -39.50 6.74 3.48
N LYS A 346 -39.84 7.97 3.04
CA LYS A 346 -39.02 8.75 2.08
C LYS A 346 -37.54 8.82 2.49
N SER A 347 -37.29 9.02 3.78
CA SER A 347 -35.97 9.20 4.41
C SER A 347 -35.36 7.93 5.03
N VAL A 348 -36.15 6.87 5.21
CA VAL A 348 -35.71 5.66 5.92
C VAL A 348 -36.34 4.42 5.27
N LYS A 349 -35.52 3.48 4.82
CA LYS A 349 -35.97 2.16 4.36
C LYS A 349 -35.28 1.07 5.19
N GLN A 350 -36.07 0.17 5.76
CA GLN A 350 -35.57 -0.95 6.58
C GLN A 350 -36.35 -2.21 6.25
N GLY A 351 -35.67 -3.35 6.26
CA GLY A 351 -36.30 -4.64 5.97
C GLY A 351 -35.29 -5.75 5.77
N TYR A 352 -35.73 -6.79 5.07
CA TYR A 352 -34.95 -7.98 4.76
C TYR A 352 -35.03 -8.32 3.29
N ARG A 353 -34.03 -9.04 2.80
CA ARG A 353 -34.15 -9.81 1.57
C ARG A 353 -34.84 -11.15 1.87
N GLY A 354 -35.83 -11.53 1.06
CA GLY A 354 -36.62 -12.74 1.26
C GLY A 354 -37.50 -12.68 2.50
N SER A 355 -37.72 -13.83 3.13
CA SER A 355 -38.45 -13.94 4.40
C SER A 355 -37.72 -13.23 5.55
N GLN A 356 -38.47 -12.78 6.56
CA GLN A 356 -37.91 -12.21 7.79
C GLN A 356 -36.80 -13.12 8.36
N GLY A 357 -35.57 -12.58 8.40
CA GLY A 357 -34.39 -13.42 8.50
C GLY A 357 -33.11 -12.60 8.60
N PRO A 358 -31.95 -13.22 8.35
CA PRO A 358 -30.68 -12.62 8.73
C PRO A 358 -30.08 -11.68 7.66
N SER A 359 -30.69 -11.55 6.48
CA SER A 359 -30.27 -10.67 5.37
C SER A 359 -30.91 -9.28 5.47
N ALA A 360 -30.56 -8.54 6.52
CA ALA A 360 -31.17 -7.26 6.90
C ALA A 360 -30.51 -6.04 6.24
N PHE A 361 -31.29 -5.00 5.96
CA PHE A 361 -30.79 -3.71 5.48
C PHE A 361 -31.39 -2.51 6.23
N ASP A 362 -30.62 -1.44 6.34
CA ASP A 362 -30.99 -0.17 6.98
C ASP A 362 -30.45 0.99 6.13
N ILE A 363 -31.33 1.80 5.54
CA ILE A 363 -30.99 2.89 4.61
C ILE A 363 -31.54 4.20 5.15
N ARG A 364 -30.69 5.21 5.30
CA ARG A 364 -31.03 6.50 5.90
C ARG A 364 -30.57 7.66 5.02
N THR A 365 -31.45 8.63 4.80
CA THR A 365 -31.20 9.87 4.03
C THR A 365 -31.97 11.03 4.63
N THR A 366 -31.34 12.21 4.76
CA THR A 366 -32.04 13.39 5.32
C THR A 366 -32.73 14.24 4.25
N ASN A 367 -32.18 14.33 3.02
CA ASN A 367 -32.67 15.29 2.01
C ASN A 367 -32.90 14.74 0.58
N GLY A 368 -32.52 13.50 0.25
CA GLY A 368 -32.53 12.99 -1.14
C GLY A 368 -33.01 11.54 -1.27
N ALA A 369 -33.33 11.08 -2.50
CA ALA A 369 -33.98 9.80 -2.75
C ALA A 369 -33.17 8.53 -2.33
N THR A 370 -33.89 7.41 -2.20
CA THR A 370 -33.48 6.10 -1.65
C THR A 370 -33.66 4.94 -2.65
N GLY A 371 -33.00 3.78 -2.43
CA GLY A 371 -33.25 2.48 -3.10
C GLY A 371 -32.47 1.31 -2.43
N LEU A 372 -32.60 0.02 -2.86
CA LEU A 372 -31.86 -1.21 -2.39
C LEU A 372 -31.31 -2.14 -3.56
N ARG A 373 -29.99 -2.26 -3.92
CA ARG A 373 -29.38 -2.91 -5.17
C ARG A 373 -28.85 -4.30 -4.90
N PHE A 374 -29.42 -5.28 -5.61
CA PHE A 374 -28.98 -6.66 -5.58
C PHE A 374 -28.91 -7.26 -6.98
N TYR A 375 -27.87 -8.06 -7.24
CA TYR A 375 -27.63 -8.72 -8.53
C TYR A 375 -27.40 -10.24 -8.35
N PRO A 376 -27.99 -11.10 -9.21
CA PRO A 376 -27.79 -12.54 -9.13
C PRO A 376 -26.29 -12.89 -9.12
N SER A 377 -25.92 -13.91 -8.33
CA SER A 377 -24.54 -14.39 -8.28
C SER A 377 -24.06 -14.81 -9.68
N GLY A 378 -22.88 -14.32 -10.08
CA GLY A 378 -22.29 -14.60 -11.39
C GLY A 378 -22.68 -13.64 -12.53
N GLN A 379 -23.57 -12.66 -12.33
CA GLN A 379 -23.77 -11.57 -13.29
C GLN A 379 -22.96 -10.33 -12.90
N SER A 380 -21.93 -10.01 -13.69
CA SER A 380 -21.20 -8.75 -13.56
C SER A 380 -22.14 -7.58 -13.86
N SER A 381 -22.20 -6.59 -12.96
CA SER A 381 -22.77 -5.28 -13.28
C SER A 381 -21.84 -4.58 -14.29
N ALA A 382 -22.25 -4.56 -15.57
CA ALA A 382 -21.63 -3.75 -16.61
C ALA A 382 -21.82 -2.24 -16.34
#